data_AF-B7JVZ5-F1
#
_entry.id   AF-B7JVZ5-F1
#
_cell.length_a   1.000
_cell.length_b   1.000
_cell.length_c   1.000
_cell.angle_alpha   90.00
_cell.angle_beta   90.00
_cell.angle_gamma   90.00
#
_symmetry.space_group_name_H-M   'P 1'
#
loop_
_entity.id
_entity.type
_entity.pdbx_description
1 polymer ?
#
loop_
_entity_poly.entity_id
_entity_poly.type
_entity_poly.pdbx_seq_one_letter_code
_entity_poly.pdbx_strand_id
1 'polypeptide(L)' 'MISKAFQLLEEQENEIVLPSYIKATNLRNYLADELDIICQDALGFVQQKTGFCVTFPEHCPYTLEQLLDKSWYPIH' A
#
# COMPACT_ATOMS: atom_id res chain seq x y z
N MET A 1 14.56 13.44 -34.43
CA MET A 1 15.32 12.17 -34.29
C MET A 1 15.47 11.69 -32.84
N ILE A 2 15.25 12.52 -31.80
CA ILE A 2 15.33 12.09 -30.39
C ILE A 2 14.14 11.21 -29.96
N SER A 3 12.98 11.35 -30.58
CA SER A 3 11.75 10.61 -30.22
C SER A 3 11.83 9.09 -30.40
N LYS A 4 12.63 8.61 -31.36
CA LYS A 4 12.73 7.16 -31.64
C LYS A 4 13.70 6.46 -30.69
N ALA A 5 14.74 7.15 -30.25
CA ALA A 5 15.67 6.64 -29.23
C ALA A 5 15.00 6.57 -27.85
N PHE A 6 14.09 7.50 -27.53
CA PHE A 6 13.33 7.48 -26.28
C PHE A 6 12.31 6.33 -26.25
N GLN A 7 11.60 6.08 -27.36
CA GLN A 7 10.71 4.91 -27.50
C GLN A 7 11.46 3.58 -27.40
N LEU A 8 12.65 3.46 -27.98
CA LEU A 8 13.44 2.23 -27.92
C LEU A 8 13.97 1.96 -26.50
N LEU A 9 14.30 3.00 -25.73
CA LEU A 9 14.69 2.85 -24.32
C LEU A 9 13.50 2.38 -23.45
N GLU A 10 12.31 2.90 -23.71
CA GLU A 10 11.06 2.49 -23.05
C GLU A 10 10.64 1.05 -23.46
N GLU A 11 10.93 0.63 -24.69
CA GLU A 11 10.70 -0.75 -25.16
C GLU A 11 11.70 -1.76 -24.58
N GLN A 12 12.97 -1.37 -24.34
CA GLN A 12 13.99 -2.26 -23.76
C GLN A 12 13.82 -2.47 -22.24
N GLU A 13 13.24 -1.52 -21.52
CA GLU A 13 12.86 -1.74 -20.11
C GLU A 13 11.65 -2.67 -19.96
N ASN A 14 10.91 -2.94 -21.04
CA ASN A 14 9.65 -3.68 -21.01
C ASN A 14 9.80 -5.18 -21.32
N GLU A 15 11.02 -5.69 -21.53
CA GLU A 15 11.20 -7.05 -22.05
C GLU A 15 11.12 -8.17 -20.98
N ILE A 16 11.09 -7.91 -19.67
CA ILE A 16 10.86 -8.99 -18.67
C ILE A 16 10.08 -8.54 -17.41
N VAL A 17 9.04 -7.73 -17.55
CA VAL A 17 8.11 -7.49 -16.42
C VAL A 17 6.65 -7.51 -16.89
N LEU A 18 5.90 -8.52 -16.48
CA LEU A 18 4.49 -8.67 -16.85
C LEU A 18 3.66 -7.44 -16.43
N PRO A 19 2.75 -6.90 -17.26
CA PRO A 19 1.94 -5.74 -16.92
C PRO A 19 1.13 -5.86 -15.61
N SER A 20 0.77 -7.08 -15.23
CA SER A 20 0.12 -7.38 -13.94
C SER A 20 1.04 -7.12 -12.74
N TYR A 21 2.33 -7.42 -12.87
CA TYR A 21 3.33 -7.20 -11.83
C TYR A 21 3.57 -5.71 -11.59
N ILE A 22 3.69 -4.91 -12.65
CA ILE A 22 3.86 -3.46 -12.54
C ILE A 22 2.67 -2.83 -11.80
N LYS A 23 1.44 -3.23 -12.15
CA LYS A 23 0.23 -2.77 -11.44
C LYS A 23 0.22 -3.16 -9.97
N ALA A 24 0.56 -4.40 -9.66
CA ALA A 24 0.63 -4.88 -8.28
C ALA A 24 1.69 -4.11 -7.47
N THR A 25 2.83 -3.79 -8.09
CA THR A 25 3.92 -3.05 -7.46
C THR A 25 3.54 -1.59 -7.22
N ASN A 26 2.92 -0.93 -8.21
CA ASN A 26 2.46 0.45 -8.09
C ASN A 26 1.40 0.60 -6.99
N LEU A 27 0.43 -0.33 -6.93
CA LEU A 27 -0.57 -0.32 -5.87
C LEU A 27 0.07 -0.54 -4.50
N ARG A 28 1.00 -1.48 -4.37
CA ARG A 28 1.70 -1.73 -3.10
C ARG A 28 2.49 -0.50 -2.65
N ASN A 29 3.19 0.17 -3.56
CA ASN A 29 3.95 1.38 -3.23
C ASN A 29 3.03 2.50 -2.76
N TYR A 30 1.93 2.74 -3.49
CA TYR A 30 0.93 3.73 -3.07
C TYR A 30 0.35 3.42 -1.69
N LEU A 31 0.02 2.17 -1.41
CA LEU A 31 -0.48 1.77 -0.09
C LEU A 31 0.57 1.92 1.01
N ALA A 32 1.86 1.74 0.70
CA ALA A 32 2.93 1.95 1.66
C ALA A 32 3.08 3.43 2.01
N ASP A 33 3.00 4.31 1.00
CA ASP A 33 3.08 5.76 1.18
C ASP A 33 1.88 6.32 1.96
N GLU A 34 0.68 5.76 1.73
CA GLU A 34 -0.57 6.22 2.34
C GLU A 34 -0.92 5.47 3.64
N LEU A 35 -0.12 4.48 4.07
CA LEU A 35 -0.48 3.58 5.17
C LEU A 35 -0.82 4.34 6.46
N ASP A 36 -0.01 5.35 6.80
CA ASP A 36 -0.22 6.13 8.01
C ASP A 36 -1.55 6.91 7.96
N ILE A 37 -1.88 7.50 6.81
CA ILE A 37 -3.13 8.24 6.61
C ILE A 37 -4.32 7.28 6.73
N ILE A 38 -4.24 6.13 6.07
CA ILE A 38 -5.27 5.09 6.12
C ILE A 38 -5.50 4.62 7.57
N CYS A 39 -4.43 4.38 8.33
CA CYS A 39 -4.56 3.93 9.71
C CYS A 39 -5.08 5.04 10.64
N GLN A 40 -4.72 6.30 10.42
CA GLN A 40 -5.25 7.43 11.18
C GLN A 40 -6.75 7.64 10.94
N ASP A 41 -7.21 7.54 9.68
CA ASP A 41 -8.63 7.62 9.33
C ASP A 41 -9.42 6.47 9.97
N ALA A 42 -8.89 5.24 9.88
CA ALA A 42 -9.49 4.08 10.52
C ALA A 42 -9.57 4.22 12.04
N LEU A 43 -8.52 4.76 12.67
CA LEU A 43 -8.46 5.05 14.10
C LEU A 43 -9.56 6.05 14.50
N GLY A 44 -9.69 7.16 13.77
CA GLY A 44 -10.73 8.15 14.02
C GLY A 44 -12.13 7.55 13.92
N PHE A 45 -12.38 6.70 12.93
CA PHE A 45 -13.65 6.00 12.78
C PHE A 45 -13.95 5.08 13.98
N VAL A 46 -13.01 4.23 14.39
CA VAL A 46 -13.25 3.29 15.51
C VAL A 46 -13.40 4.03 16.84
N GLN A 47 -12.60 5.07 17.09
CA GLN A 47 -12.72 5.89 18.29
C GLN A 47 -14.12 6.52 18.43
N GLN A 48 -14.64 7.09 17.34
CA GLN A 48 -16.00 7.63 17.31
C GLN A 48 -17.04 6.54 17.58
N LYS A 49 -16.89 5.35 16.99
CA LYS A 49 -17.82 4.22 17.19
C LYS A 49 -17.78 3.64 18.60
N THR A 50 -16.62 3.66 19.26
CA THR A 50 -16.47 3.19 20.64
C THR A 50 -16.71 4.28 21.67
N GLY A 51 -17.12 5.49 21.26
CA GLY A 51 -17.32 6.62 22.17
C GLY A 51 -16.06 7.01 22.95
N PHE A 52 -14.87 6.80 22.35
CA PHE A 52 -13.57 7.05 22.97
C PHE A 52 -13.31 6.27 24.28
N CYS A 53 -14.07 5.20 24.56
CA CYS A 53 -13.91 4.41 25.79
C CYS A 53 -12.77 3.37 25.70
N VAL A 54 -12.25 3.11 24.50
CA VAL A 54 -11.17 2.14 24.24
C VAL A 54 -9.91 2.90 23.87
N THR A 55 -8.78 2.51 24.47
CA THR A 55 -7.46 3.01 24.09
C THR A 55 -6.94 2.22 22.90
N PHE A 56 -6.66 2.93 21.82
CA PHE A 56 -6.06 2.38 20.60
C PHE A 56 -4.63 2.90 20.46
N PRO A 57 -3.74 2.16 19.79
CA PRO A 57 -2.41 2.67 19.47
C PRO A 57 -2.50 3.90 18.56
N GLU A 58 -1.63 4.89 18.80
CA GLU A 58 -1.57 6.12 18.00
C GLU A 58 -1.03 5.89 16.59
N HIS A 59 -0.22 4.85 16.42
CA HIS A 59 0.34 4.44 15.13
C HIS A 59 -0.21 3.09 14.69
N CYS A 60 -0.15 2.82 13.39
CA CYS A 60 -0.60 1.55 12.85
C CYS A 60 0.21 0.39 13.46
N PRO A 61 -0.42 -0.57 14.15
CA PRO A 61 0.30 -1.65 14.82
C PRO A 61 0.77 -2.76 13.87
N TYR A 62 0.40 -2.68 12.58
CA TYR A 62 0.61 -3.73 11.60
C TYR A 62 1.35 -3.19 10.38
N THR A 63 2.21 -4.03 9.78
CA THR A 63 2.88 -3.67 8.53
C THR A 63 1.95 -3.85 7.34
N LEU A 64 2.28 -3.23 6.20
CA LEU A 64 1.52 -3.41 4.96
C LEU A 64 1.45 -4.88 4.54
N GLU A 65 2.54 -5.64 4.74
CA GLU A 65 2.59 -7.07 4.42
C GLU A 65 1.57 -7.87 5.23
N GLN A 66 1.46 -7.56 6.53
CA GLN A 66 0.49 -8.21 7.41
C GLN A 66 -0.95 -7.88 7.01
N LEU A 67 -1.22 -6.62 6.64
CA LEU A 67 -2.54 -6.18 6.21
C LEU A 67 -2.97 -6.78 4.86
N LEU A 68 -2.02 -7.05 3.96
CA LEU A 68 -2.30 -7.62 2.64
C LEU A 68 -2.35 -9.15 2.64
N ASP A 69 -1.81 -9.81 3.66
CA ASP A 69 -1.86 -11.26 3.80
C ASP A 69 -3.26 -11.71 4.28
N LYS A 70 -3.99 -12.40 3.41
CA LYS A 70 -5.35 -12.91 3.68
C LYS A 70 -5.40 -14.01 4.73
N SER A 71 -4.28 -14.69 4.97
CA SER A 71 -4.16 -15.75 5.97
C SER A 71 -3.57 -15.24 7.28
N TRP A 72 -3.17 -13.96 7.32
CA TRP A 72 -2.63 -13.36 8.51
C TRP A 72 -3.74 -12.90 9.45
N TYR A 73 -3.55 -13.20 10.73
CA TYR A 73 -4.39 -12.73 11.83
C TYR A 73 -3.49 -12.28 12.98
N PRO A 74 -3.77 -11.14 13.61
CA PRO A 74 -3.00 -10.69 14.77
C PRO A 74 -3.19 -11.68 15.93
N ILE A 75 -2.07 -12.12 16.51
CA ILE A 75 -2.08 -12.97 17.71
C ILE A 75 -2.23 -12.03 18.91
N HIS A 76 -3.28 -12.21 19.70
CA HIS A 76 -3.60 -11.41 20.88
C HIS A 76 -2.78 -11.79 22.11
#